data_AF-A0AAN9GFM3-F1
#
_entry.id   AF-A0AAN9GFM3-F1
#
_cell.length_a   1.000
_cell.length_b   1.000
_cell.length_c   1.000
_cell.angle_alpha   90.00
_cell.angle_beta   90.00
_cell.angle_gamma   90.00
#
_symmetry.space_group_name_H-M   'P 1'
#
loop_
_entity.id
_entity.type
_entity.pdbx_description
1 polymer ?
#
loop_
_entity_poly.entity_id
_entity_poly.type
_entity_poly.pdbx_seq_one_letter_code
_entity_poly.pdbx_strand_id
1 'polypeptide(L)'
;MCNPRKAQTNDILSALDGGDVSVLTLLDLSAAFDTIDHVTLLSRLQTLYGISGPALAWFESYLTDRTQAVLVDGQRSAPAPLVFGVPQGSVLGPVLFIMYTKPLSALIQNHSVSNQSFADDTQLYKPSSPAETHAAIQTIQTCILDVKSWMVENKLKLNDDKTEALLCMKKSTKFPNSQPSSVQVGNTDISFSSSARNLGFTISSDMTLNKHISNICRSAYFELRKIATIRHTLSVQTTNTLVCSLVLSKLDYCNSLLSGCPLYLLHKLQKIQNSAARLILKARKYDHVTPLRRTLHWLPIQARIEYKLSTLCFHFFSASSPAYFSELLTVYTPARQLRSSSDSRTLVIPHTKSKAYGQRTFAFCASTQWNSLPSHIRHSQSVQSFKRALKTHLFQKHNS
;
A
#
# COMPACT_ATOMS: atom_id res chain seq x y z
N MET A 1 -3.76 -6.23 -7.61
CA MET A 1 -2.86 -5.08 -7.84
C MET A 1 -1.88 -4.97 -6.70
N CYS A 2 -0.60 -4.95 -7.04
CA CYS A 2 0.45 -4.66 -6.09
C CYS A 2 0.45 -3.15 -5.80
N ASN A 3 0.99 -2.77 -4.65
CA ASN A 3 0.57 -1.57 -3.93
C ASN A 3 1.78 -0.63 -3.89
N PRO A 4 1.68 0.64 -4.31
CA PRO A 4 2.79 1.60 -4.32
C PRO A 4 3.51 1.68 -2.96
N ARG A 5 2.78 1.42 -1.86
CA ARG A 5 3.32 1.26 -0.51
C ARG A 5 4.50 0.29 -0.39
N LYS A 6 4.54 -0.76 -1.21
CA LYS A 6 5.61 -1.77 -1.14
C LYS A 6 6.94 -1.23 -1.62
N ALA A 7 6.95 -0.43 -2.69
CA ALA A 7 8.18 0.17 -3.19
C ALA A 7 8.74 1.14 -2.14
N GLN A 8 7.92 2.09 -1.67
CA GLN A 8 8.32 3.01 -0.60
C GLN A 8 8.81 2.29 0.67
N THR A 9 8.04 1.31 1.19
CA THR A 9 8.44 0.59 2.40
C THR A 9 9.73 -0.21 2.16
N ASN A 10 9.90 -0.79 0.97
CA ASN A 10 11.12 -1.50 0.58
C ASN A 10 12.33 -0.57 0.59
N ASP A 11 12.21 0.61 0.00
CA ASP A 11 13.31 1.58 -0.13
C ASP A 11 13.70 2.14 1.24
N ILE A 12 12.72 2.53 2.05
CA ILE A 12 12.96 3.01 3.42
C ILE A 12 13.62 1.91 4.26
N LEU A 13 13.12 0.67 4.21
CA LEU A 13 13.74 -0.44 4.95
C LEU A 13 15.17 -0.73 4.46
N SER A 14 15.43 -0.59 3.16
CA SER A 14 16.76 -0.79 2.57
C SER A 14 17.74 0.29 2.99
N ALA A 15 17.31 1.56 2.97
CA ALA A 15 18.08 2.70 3.48
C ALA A 15 18.45 2.50 4.96
N LEU A 16 17.45 2.19 5.79
CA LEU A 16 17.65 1.92 7.20
C LEU A 16 18.61 0.75 7.40
N ASP A 17 18.47 -0.35 6.65
CA ASP A 17 19.41 -1.47 6.70
C ASP A 17 20.85 -1.03 6.41
N GLY A 18 21.03 -0.17 5.41
CA GLY A 18 22.29 0.46 5.01
C GLY A 18 22.98 1.28 6.09
N GLY A 19 22.21 1.88 7.00
CA GLY A 19 22.69 2.82 8.03
C GLY A 19 22.10 4.22 7.90
N ASP A 20 21.36 4.46 6.83
CA ASP A 20 20.76 5.75 6.50
C ASP A 20 19.44 5.98 7.25
N VAL A 21 18.95 7.20 7.15
CA VAL A 21 17.60 7.61 7.57
C VAL A 21 16.79 7.98 6.35
N SER A 22 15.48 8.14 6.51
CA SER A 22 14.62 8.63 5.43
C SER A 22 13.59 9.60 5.97
N VAL A 23 13.53 10.78 5.36
CA VAL A 23 12.45 11.74 5.60
C VAL A 23 11.30 11.35 4.70
N LEU A 24 10.11 11.17 5.27
CA LEU A 24 8.87 10.84 4.58
C LEU A 24 7.82 11.91 4.89
N THR A 25 7.25 12.51 3.85
CA THR A 25 6.18 13.50 3.94
C THR A 25 4.96 12.99 3.18
N LEU A 26 3.80 12.98 3.82
CA LEU A 26 2.52 12.55 3.27
C LEU A 26 1.67 13.79 2.99
N LEU A 27 1.55 14.14 1.72
CA LEU A 27 0.78 15.28 1.22
C LEU A 27 -0.67 14.86 0.96
N ASP A 28 -1.61 15.65 1.46
CA ASP A 28 -3.06 15.47 1.27
C ASP A 28 -3.61 16.64 0.44
N LEU A 29 -4.58 16.37 -0.45
CA LEU A 29 -5.26 17.41 -1.21
C LEU A 29 -6.64 17.69 -0.61
N SER A 30 -7.01 18.96 -0.60
CA SER A 30 -8.37 19.40 -0.25
C SER A 30 -9.29 19.30 -1.46
N ALA A 31 -10.41 18.59 -1.31
CA ALA A 31 -11.48 18.52 -2.31
C ALA A 31 -10.99 18.14 -3.73
N ALA A 32 -10.05 17.20 -3.81
CA ALA A 32 -9.25 16.94 -5.00
C ALA A 32 -10.07 16.69 -6.29
N PHE A 33 -11.19 15.98 -6.20
CA PHE A 33 -12.07 15.71 -7.34
C PHE A 33 -12.94 16.92 -7.72
N ASP A 34 -13.24 17.80 -6.77
CA ASP A 34 -14.17 18.92 -6.95
C ASP A 34 -13.47 20.17 -7.50
N THR A 35 -12.13 20.20 -7.45
CA THR A 35 -11.31 21.34 -7.87
C THR A 35 -10.73 21.22 -9.28
N ILE A 36 -11.08 20.16 -10.01
CA ILE A 36 -10.52 19.92 -11.35
C ILE A 36 -11.04 20.96 -12.34
N ASP A 37 -10.13 21.77 -12.89
CA ASP A 37 -10.44 22.74 -13.92
C ASP A 37 -10.68 22.07 -15.27
N HIS A 38 -11.87 22.26 -15.85
CA HIS A 38 -12.28 21.58 -17.09
C HIS A 38 -11.44 22.00 -18.28
N VAL A 39 -11.09 23.28 -18.39
CA VAL A 39 -10.27 23.81 -19.50
C VAL A 39 -8.88 23.18 -19.48
N THR A 40 -8.23 23.19 -18.31
CA THR A 40 -6.92 22.57 -18.09
C THR A 40 -6.97 21.06 -18.35
N LEU A 41 -8.02 20.38 -17.89
CA LEU A 41 -8.20 18.94 -18.14
C LEU A 41 -8.31 18.65 -19.64
N LEU A 42 -9.20 19.32 -20.36
CA LEU A 42 -9.41 19.12 -21.80
C LEU A 42 -8.13 19.41 -22.60
N SER A 43 -7.45 20.52 -22.28
CA SER A 43 -6.15 20.86 -22.87
C SER A 43 -5.11 19.75 -22.67
N ARG A 44 -5.05 19.15 -21.48
CA ARG A 44 -4.16 18.03 -21.18
C ARG A 44 -4.54 16.76 -21.93
N LEU A 45 -5.83 16.42 -21.99
CA LEU A 45 -6.30 15.26 -22.76
C LEU A 45 -5.83 15.37 -24.21
N GLN A 46 -5.91 16.57 -24.79
CA GLN A 46 -5.43 16.84 -26.14
C GLN A 46 -3.91 16.79 -26.25
N THR A 47 -3.19 17.54 -25.43
CA THR A 47 -1.74 17.77 -25.61
C THR A 47 -0.86 16.65 -25.06
N LEU A 48 -1.22 16.04 -23.93
CA LEU A 48 -0.41 15.02 -23.26
C LEU A 48 -0.80 13.59 -23.64
N TYR A 49 -2.04 13.38 -24.09
CA TYR A 49 -2.56 12.06 -24.42
C TYR A 49 -3.01 11.93 -25.89
N GLY A 50 -2.99 13.03 -26.65
CA GLY A 50 -3.34 13.01 -28.08
C GLY A 50 -4.84 12.84 -28.35
N ILE A 51 -5.70 12.99 -27.35
CA ILE A 51 -7.16 12.82 -27.50
C ILE A 51 -7.71 14.01 -28.27
N SER A 52 -8.30 13.75 -29.44
CA SER A 52 -8.75 14.80 -30.35
C SER A 52 -10.06 14.42 -31.05
N GLY A 53 -10.64 15.38 -31.78
CA GLY A 53 -11.85 15.17 -32.58
C GLY A 53 -13.06 14.74 -31.74
N PRO A 54 -13.87 13.78 -32.22
CA PRO A 54 -15.10 13.37 -31.53
C PRO A 54 -14.88 12.87 -30.10
N ALA A 55 -13.73 12.25 -29.81
CA ALA A 55 -13.43 11.78 -28.46
C ALA A 55 -13.22 12.94 -27.48
N LEU A 56 -12.53 14.01 -27.89
CA LEU A 56 -12.34 15.20 -27.06
C LEU A 56 -13.67 15.95 -26.87
N ALA A 57 -14.46 16.10 -27.93
CA ALA A 57 -15.79 16.72 -27.87
C ALA A 57 -16.73 15.94 -26.93
N TRP A 58 -16.60 14.61 -26.88
CA TRP A 58 -17.34 13.79 -25.93
C TRP A 58 -16.95 14.06 -24.48
N PHE A 59 -15.65 14.23 -24.17
CA PHE A 59 -15.21 14.63 -22.82
C PHE A 59 -15.67 16.04 -22.46
N GLU A 60 -15.64 16.97 -23.40
CA GLU A 60 -16.15 18.33 -23.21
C GLU A 60 -17.64 18.29 -22.87
N SER A 61 -18.44 17.56 -23.65
CA SER A 61 -19.87 17.35 -23.37
C SER A 61 -20.12 16.65 -22.04
N TYR A 62 -19.25 15.73 -21.63
CA TYR A 62 -19.38 15.03 -20.34
C TYR A 62 -19.21 15.97 -19.13
N LEU A 63 -18.36 16.99 -19.27
CA LEU A 63 -17.96 17.93 -18.20
C LEU A 63 -18.79 19.23 -18.17
N THR A 64 -19.27 19.70 -19.32
CA THR A 64 -19.98 20.98 -19.47
C THR A 64 -21.47 20.89 -19.10
N ASP A 65 -22.08 22.04 -18.80
CA ASP A 65 -23.50 22.22 -18.46
C ASP A 65 -24.03 21.29 -17.35
N ARG A 66 -23.13 20.89 -16.44
CA ARG A 66 -23.48 20.09 -15.27
C ARG A 66 -24.04 20.99 -14.17
N THR A 67 -25.02 20.46 -13.45
CA THR A 67 -25.58 21.11 -12.26
C THR A 67 -25.59 20.15 -11.09
N GLN A 68 -25.61 20.70 -9.87
CA GLN A 68 -25.76 19.98 -8.62
C GLN A 68 -26.86 20.60 -7.77
N ALA A 69 -27.51 19.79 -6.92
CA ALA A 69 -28.46 20.25 -5.93
C ALA A 69 -28.33 19.36 -4.68
N VAL A 70 -28.61 19.93 -3.51
CA VAL A 70 -28.56 19.21 -2.23
C VAL A 70 -29.99 18.89 -1.81
N LEU A 71 -30.20 17.67 -1.29
CA LEU A 71 -31.46 17.23 -0.71
C LEU A 71 -31.26 17.03 0.80
N VAL A 72 -31.94 17.82 1.62
CA VAL A 72 -31.93 17.70 3.09
C VAL A 72 -33.37 17.58 3.56
N ASP A 73 -33.68 16.54 4.34
CA ASP A 73 -35.01 16.28 4.89
C ASP A 73 -36.15 16.36 3.86
N GLY A 74 -35.89 15.86 2.64
CA GLY A 74 -36.85 15.86 1.54
C GLY A 74 -36.98 17.19 0.79
N GLN A 75 -36.31 18.25 1.23
CA GLN A 75 -36.27 19.55 0.55
C GLN A 75 -35.04 19.66 -0.34
N ARG A 76 -35.24 20.01 -1.61
CA ARG A 76 -34.19 20.12 -2.62
C ARG A 76 -33.83 21.59 -2.86
N SER A 77 -32.55 21.92 -2.87
CA SER A 77 -32.06 23.25 -3.24
C SER A 77 -32.35 23.57 -4.72
N ALA A 78 -32.29 24.85 -5.08
CA ALA A 78 -32.19 25.22 -6.49
C ALA A 78 -30.94 24.55 -7.13
N PRO A 79 -31.00 24.17 -8.41
CA PRO A 79 -29.82 23.69 -9.14
C PRO A 79 -28.75 24.77 -9.19
N ALA A 80 -27.51 24.42 -8.87
CA ALA A 80 -26.34 25.26 -9.01
C ALA A 80 -25.42 24.69 -10.10
N PRO A 81 -24.79 25.53 -10.94
CA PRO A 81 -23.85 25.07 -11.95
C PRO A 81 -22.61 24.44 -11.31
N LEU A 82 -22.10 23.37 -11.92
CA LEU A 82 -20.90 22.66 -11.51
C LEU A 82 -19.77 22.99 -12.50
N VAL A 83 -19.08 24.10 -12.25
CA VAL A 83 -18.06 24.67 -13.15
C VAL A 83 -16.69 23.99 -12.98
N PHE A 84 -16.48 23.31 -11.86
CA PHE A 84 -15.24 22.60 -11.54
C PHE A 84 -15.54 21.18 -11.10
N GLY A 85 -14.53 20.34 -11.22
CA GLY A 85 -14.52 19.00 -10.69
C GLY A 85 -15.01 17.96 -11.69
N VAL A 86 -14.78 16.70 -11.33
CA VAL A 86 -15.30 15.55 -12.07
C VAL A 86 -16.35 14.84 -11.20
N PRO A 87 -17.40 14.25 -11.79
CA PRO A 87 -18.48 13.68 -10.99
C PRO A 87 -17.99 12.57 -10.04
N GLN A 88 -18.12 12.80 -8.73
CA GLN A 88 -17.80 11.78 -7.73
C GLN A 88 -18.71 10.56 -7.88
N GLY A 89 -18.14 9.36 -7.74
CA GLY A 89 -18.87 8.11 -7.97
C GLY A 89 -19.04 7.72 -9.44
N SER A 90 -18.59 8.55 -10.39
CA SER A 90 -18.52 8.17 -11.80
C SER A 90 -17.34 7.23 -12.08
N VAL A 91 -17.47 6.45 -13.15
CA VAL A 91 -16.40 5.55 -13.63
C VAL A 91 -15.19 6.34 -14.14
N LEU A 92 -15.42 7.49 -14.77
CA LEU A 92 -14.35 8.29 -15.39
C LEU A 92 -13.67 9.28 -14.44
N GLY A 93 -14.34 9.73 -13.37
CA GLY A 93 -13.77 10.71 -12.44
C GLY A 93 -12.36 10.33 -11.95
N PRO A 94 -12.14 9.12 -11.42
CA PRO A 94 -10.81 8.66 -11.01
C PRO A 94 -9.75 8.67 -12.13
N VAL A 95 -10.13 8.29 -13.35
CA VAL A 95 -9.22 8.25 -14.50
C VAL A 95 -8.84 9.67 -14.92
N LEU A 96 -9.82 10.56 -15.02
CA LEU A 96 -9.61 11.97 -15.37
C LEU A 96 -8.75 12.68 -14.33
N PHE A 97 -8.95 12.39 -13.03
CA PHE A 97 -8.11 12.92 -11.97
C PHE A 97 -6.65 12.49 -12.12
N ILE A 98 -6.39 11.19 -12.32
CA ILE A 98 -5.03 10.67 -12.54
C ILE A 98 -4.41 11.31 -13.79
N MET A 99 -5.20 11.46 -14.86
CA MET A 99 -4.72 12.08 -16.09
C MET A 99 -4.36 13.55 -15.89
N TYR A 100 -5.13 14.26 -15.08
CA TYR A 100 -4.90 15.64 -14.69
C TYR A 100 -3.61 15.80 -13.88
N THR A 101 -3.38 14.95 -12.88
CA THR A 101 -2.25 15.08 -11.96
C THR A 101 -0.94 14.51 -12.48
N LYS A 102 -0.94 13.81 -13.63
CA LYS A 102 0.26 13.18 -14.22
C LYS A 102 1.54 14.06 -14.23
N PRO A 103 1.51 15.37 -14.58
CA PRO A 103 2.74 16.16 -14.62
C PRO A 103 3.44 16.32 -13.25
N LEU A 104 2.70 16.14 -12.15
CA LEU A 104 3.22 16.29 -10.79
C LEU A 104 4.40 15.36 -10.50
N SER A 105 4.38 14.12 -11.01
CA SER A 105 5.46 13.16 -10.76
C SER A 105 6.76 13.58 -11.43
N ALA A 106 6.69 14.19 -12.62
CA ALA A 106 7.86 14.69 -13.35
C ALA A 106 8.46 15.91 -12.64
N LEU A 107 7.61 16.81 -12.12
CA LEU A 107 8.05 17.93 -11.29
C LEU A 107 8.86 17.43 -10.08
N ILE A 108 8.33 16.45 -9.35
CA ILE A 108 9.00 15.92 -8.16
C ILE A 108 10.36 15.26 -8.49
N GLN A 109 10.43 14.54 -9.61
CA GLN A 109 11.67 13.88 -10.05
C GLN A 109 12.83 14.87 -10.28
N ASN A 110 12.54 16.13 -10.64
CA ASN A 110 13.56 17.17 -10.79
C ASN A 110 14.30 17.51 -9.49
N HIS A 111 13.72 17.20 -8.31
CA HIS A 111 14.32 17.50 -7.01
C HIS A 111 15.15 16.35 -6.43
N SER A 112 15.42 15.27 -7.18
CA SER A 112 16.04 14.05 -6.63
C SER A 112 15.29 13.54 -5.38
N VAL A 113 13.96 13.67 -5.39
CA VAL A 113 13.03 13.19 -4.36
C VAL A 113 12.24 12.04 -4.95
N SER A 114 12.14 10.94 -4.21
CA SER A 114 11.30 9.81 -4.63
C SER A 114 9.85 10.12 -4.27
N ASN A 115 8.92 9.71 -5.15
CA ASN A 115 7.49 9.87 -4.88
C ASN A 115 6.69 8.60 -5.13
N GLN A 116 5.56 8.52 -4.43
CA GLN A 116 4.50 7.56 -4.68
C GLN A 116 3.17 8.28 -4.60
N SER A 117 2.32 8.10 -5.60
CA SER A 117 0.99 8.71 -5.64
C SER A 117 -0.09 7.65 -5.75
N PHE A 118 -1.19 7.82 -5.02
CA PHE A 118 -2.38 6.98 -5.14
C PHE A 118 -3.62 7.85 -5.05
N ALA A 119 -4.30 8.03 -6.19
CA ALA A 119 -5.32 9.06 -6.32
C ALA A 119 -4.75 10.41 -5.86
N ASP A 120 -5.39 11.07 -4.89
CA ASP A 120 -5.00 12.34 -4.29
C ASP A 120 -3.85 12.23 -3.28
N ASP A 121 -3.64 11.07 -2.65
CA ASP A 121 -2.54 10.87 -1.70
C ASP A 121 -1.18 10.91 -2.43
N THR A 122 -0.36 11.92 -2.13
CA THR A 122 0.99 12.07 -2.70
C THR A 122 2.03 11.96 -1.59
N GLN A 123 3.07 11.17 -1.82
CA GLN A 123 4.04 10.84 -0.77
C GLN A 123 5.43 11.13 -1.29
N LEU A 124 6.19 11.91 -0.54
CA LEU A 124 7.56 12.29 -0.85
C LEU A 124 8.49 11.62 0.14
N TYR A 125 9.56 11.01 -0.34
CA TYR A 125 10.59 10.49 0.55
C TYR A 125 11.98 10.65 -0.04
N LYS A 126 12.94 10.88 0.86
CA LYS A 126 14.36 10.99 0.51
C LYS A 126 15.20 10.28 1.57
N PRO A 127 15.85 9.16 1.22
CA PRO A 127 16.90 8.58 2.03
C PRO A 127 18.12 9.50 2.08
N SER A 128 18.83 9.49 3.21
CA SER A 128 20.08 10.23 3.40
C SER A 128 20.89 9.65 4.54
N SER A 129 22.20 9.87 4.53
CA SER A 129 23.00 9.63 5.72
C SER A 129 22.52 10.50 6.90
N PRO A 130 22.78 10.11 8.16
CA PRO A 130 22.47 10.95 9.32
C PRO A 130 23.14 12.34 9.27
N ALA A 131 24.29 12.46 8.60
CA ALA A 131 25.00 13.73 8.44
C ALA A 131 24.30 14.68 7.45
N GLU A 132 23.71 14.14 6.39
CA GLU A 132 23.09 14.91 5.31
C GLU A 132 21.58 15.12 5.50
N THR A 133 21.02 14.71 6.65
CA THR A 133 19.57 14.71 6.87
C THR A 133 18.97 16.12 6.76
N HIS A 134 19.67 17.16 7.22
CA HIS A 134 19.20 18.55 7.06
C HIS A 134 19.15 18.97 5.59
N ALA A 135 20.14 18.60 4.78
CA ALA A 135 20.13 18.86 3.34
C ALA A 135 19.01 18.09 2.62
N ALA A 136 18.72 16.86 3.07
CA ALA A 136 17.60 16.08 2.56
C ALA A 136 16.25 16.72 2.89
N ILE A 137 16.09 17.26 4.11
CA ILE A 137 14.90 18.03 4.53
C ILE A 137 14.76 19.28 3.66
N GLN A 138 15.82 20.05 3.47
CA GLN A 138 15.81 21.23 2.58
C GLN A 138 15.41 20.88 1.15
N THR A 139 15.92 19.76 0.62
CA THR A 139 15.55 19.29 -0.72
C THR A 139 14.05 18.97 -0.82
N ILE A 140 13.49 18.32 0.21
CA ILE A 140 12.05 18.04 0.30
C ILE A 140 11.26 19.34 0.42
N GLN A 141 11.69 20.30 1.23
CA GLN A 141 11.02 21.59 1.40
C GLN A 141 10.95 22.35 0.07
N THR A 142 12.06 22.44 -0.67
CA THR A 142 12.09 23.07 -2.01
C THR A 142 11.15 22.35 -2.97
N CYS A 143 11.17 21.00 -2.98
CA CYS A 143 10.24 20.22 -3.80
C CYS A 143 8.77 20.50 -3.47
N ILE A 144 8.44 20.60 -2.18
CA ILE A 144 7.08 20.89 -1.71
C ILE A 144 6.64 22.30 -2.12
N LEU A 145 7.53 23.29 -2.10
CA LEU A 145 7.23 24.65 -2.56
C LEU A 145 6.86 24.68 -4.05
N ASP A 146 7.61 23.96 -4.88
CA ASP A 146 7.35 23.88 -6.31
C ASP A 146 6.07 23.08 -6.59
N VAL A 147 5.85 21.97 -5.87
CA VAL A 147 4.60 21.21 -5.90
C VAL A 147 3.40 22.08 -5.51
N LYS A 148 3.52 22.89 -4.46
CA LYS A 148 2.44 23.78 -4.00
C LYS A 148 2.14 24.85 -5.03
N SER A 149 3.16 25.47 -5.61
CA SER A 149 3.02 26.46 -6.69
C SER A 149 2.31 25.85 -7.91
N TRP A 150 2.78 24.68 -8.35
CA TRP A 150 2.16 23.93 -9.44
C TRP A 150 0.71 23.57 -9.14
N MET A 151 0.40 23.11 -7.91
CA MET A 151 -0.97 22.81 -7.52
C MET A 151 -1.87 24.03 -7.61
N VAL A 152 -1.44 25.19 -7.11
CA VAL A 152 -2.20 26.44 -7.16
C VAL A 152 -2.47 26.89 -8.60
N GLU A 153 -1.46 26.84 -9.47
CA GLU A 153 -1.61 27.13 -10.91
C GLU A 153 -2.65 26.21 -11.56
N ASN A 154 -2.67 24.95 -11.14
CA ASN A 154 -3.57 23.92 -11.63
C ASN A 154 -4.86 23.77 -10.81
N LYS A 155 -5.24 24.81 -10.06
CA LYS A 155 -6.48 24.87 -9.26
C LYS A 155 -6.64 23.74 -8.24
N LEU A 156 -5.56 23.07 -7.86
CA LEU A 156 -5.52 22.09 -6.78
C LEU A 156 -5.11 22.79 -5.48
N LYS A 157 -5.61 22.29 -4.34
CA LYS A 157 -5.28 22.83 -3.03
C LYS A 157 -4.61 21.77 -2.16
N LEU A 158 -3.35 22.00 -1.82
CA LEU A 158 -2.66 21.21 -0.80
C LEU A 158 -3.28 21.49 0.57
N ASN A 159 -3.45 20.43 1.37
CA ASN A 159 -3.96 20.49 2.73
C ASN A 159 -2.81 20.48 3.74
N ASP A 160 -2.38 21.68 4.12
CA ASP A 160 -1.25 21.84 5.04
C ASP A 160 -1.55 21.18 6.41
N ASP A 161 -2.78 21.25 6.91
CA ASP A 161 -3.18 20.73 8.24
C ASP A 161 -3.25 19.21 8.32
N LYS A 162 -3.53 18.54 7.19
CA LYS A 162 -3.54 17.07 7.11
C LYS A 162 -2.21 16.47 6.67
N THR A 163 -1.23 17.32 6.33
CA THR A 163 0.09 16.85 5.93
C THR A 163 0.79 16.25 7.14
N GLU A 164 1.24 15.00 7.03
CA GLU A 164 1.98 14.29 8.09
C GLU A 164 3.43 14.07 7.66
N ALA A 165 4.38 14.20 8.59
CA ALA A 165 5.79 13.90 8.33
C ALA A 165 6.36 12.88 9.32
N LEU A 166 7.30 12.07 8.83
CA LEU A 166 8.05 11.07 9.58
C LEU A 166 9.54 11.17 9.27
N LEU A 167 10.37 11.19 10.32
CA LEU A 167 11.79 10.89 10.21
C LEU A 167 11.98 9.40 10.50
N CYS A 168 12.07 8.60 9.44
CA CYS A 168 12.25 7.16 9.53
C CYS A 168 13.71 6.83 9.85
N MET A 169 13.97 6.15 10.97
CA MET A 169 15.34 5.87 11.43
C MET A 169 15.40 4.72 12.42
N LYS A 170 16.60 4.17 12.62
CA LYS A 170 16.86 3.23 13.72
C LYS A 170 16.88 4.01 15.04
N LYS A 171 16.40 3.40 16.12
CA LYS A 171 16.51 3.99 17.48
C LYS A 171 17.94 4.24 17.93
N SER A 172 18.90 3.50 17.36
CA SER A 172 20.33 3.63 17.64
C SER A 172 21.04 4.62 16.72
N THR A 173 20.33 5.28 15.80
CA THR A 173 20.94 6.27 14.89
C THR A 173 21.49 7.43 15.71
N LYS A 174 22.73 7.81 15.42
CA LYS A 174 23.37 8.99 15.98
C LYS A 174 23.48 10.06 14.90
N PHE A 175 23.02 11.26 15.21
CA PHE A 175 23.23 12.41 14.35
C PHE A 175 24.51 13.12 14.79
N PRO A 176 25.34 13.60 13.84
CA PRO A 176 26.52 14.40 14.19
C PRO A 176 26.13 15.74 14.80
N ASN A 177 24.98 16.29 14.40
CA ASN A 177 24.36 17.49 14.94
C ASN A 177 23.07 17.11 15.70
N SER A 178 22.25 18.10 16.08
CA SER A 178 20.91 17.85 16.61
C SER A 178 20.05 17.06 15.63
N GLN A 179 19.27 16.11 16.14
CA GLN A 179 18.26 15.43 15.34
C GLN A 179 17.20 16.45 14.86
N PRO A 180 16.84 16.46 13.57
CA PRO A 180 15.76 17.30 13.08
C PRO A 180 14.41 16.97 13.73
N SER A 181 13.62 18.01 14.01
CA SER A 181 12.30 17.90 14.67
C SER A 181 11.11 18.09 13.74
N SER A 182 11.30 18.72 12.57
CA SER A 182 10.21 19.10 11.69
C SER A 182 10.63 19.28 10.23
N VAL A 183 9.63 19.43 9.35
CA VAL A 183 9.76 19.81 7.94
C VAL A 183 8.77 20.93 7.64
N GLN A 184 9.23 21.97 6.94
CA GLN A 184 8.37 23.09 6.56
C GLN A 184 7.54 22.74 5.30
N VAL A 185 6.25 23.01 5.35
CA VAL A 185 5.29 22.82 4.25
C VAL A 185 4.60 24.16 3.99
N GLY A 186 5.12 24.91 3.04
CA GLY A 186 4.72 26.32 2.84
C GLY A 186 5.07 27.16 4.07
N ASN A 187 4.05 27.70 4.74
CA ASN A 187 4.23 28.53 5.94
C ASN A 187 4.07 27.74 7.24
N THR A 188 3.73 26.45 7.16
CA THR A 188 3.45 25.60 8.33
C THR A 188 4.66 24.73 8.62
N ASP A 189 5.07 24.67 9.89
CA ASP A 189 6.11 23.75 10.34
C ASP A 189 5.50 22.44 10.85
N ILE A 190 5.74 21.34 10.13
CA ILE A 190 5.15 20.03 10.43
C ILE A 190 6.15 19.23 11.26
N SER A 191 5.83 19.06 12.54
CA SER A 191 6.62 18.23 13.45
C SER A 191 6.65 16.76 13.03
N PHE A 192 7.81 16.12 13.12
CA PHE A 192 7.92 14.68 12.84
C PHE A 192 7.16 13.88 13.89
N SER A 193 6.19 13.09 13.42
CA SER A 193 5.41 12.22 14.28
C SER A 193 6.11 10.88 14.52
N SER A 194 5.64 10.14 15.53
CA SER A 194 6.12 8.75 15.77
C SER A 194 5.50 7.74 14.80
N SER A 195 4.39 8.11 14.16
CA SER A 195 3.71 7.27 13.18
C SER A 195 2.68 8.08 12.40
N ALA A 196 2.47 7.73 11.13
CA ALA A 196 1.48 8.35 10.26
C ALA A 196 0.61 7.28 9.57
N ARG A 197 -0.60 7.66 9.16
CA ARG A 197 -1.51 6.75 8.43
C ARG A 197 -1.34 6.97 6.93
N ASN A 198 -0.94 5.92 6.23
CA ASN A 198 -0.73 5.92 4.78
C ASN A 198 -1.63 4.87 4.13
N LEU A 199 -2.67 5.30 3.41
CA LEU A 199 -3.60 4.44 2.66
C LEU A 199 -4.20 3.29 3.50
N GLY A 200 -4.49 3.54 4.79
CA GLY A 200 -5.00 2.52 5.72
C GLY A 200 -3.94 1.59 6.33
N PHE A 201 -2.66 1.83 6.06
CA PHE A 201 -1.53 1.23 6.77
C PHE A 201 -0.93 2.25 7.74
N THR A 202 -0.38 1.83 8.88
CA THR A 202 0.25 2.75 9.84
C THR A 202 1.76 2.52 9.79
N ILE A 203 2.51 3.53 9.36
CA ILE A 203 3.97 3.51 9.32
C ILE A 203 4.46 4.15 10.61
N SER A 204 5.39 3.50 11.31
CA SER A 204 6.06 4.08 12.48
C SER A 204 7.43 4.61 12.06
N SER A 205 7.95 5.64 12.72
CA SER A 205 9.28 6.19 12.42
C SER A 205 10.41 5.18 12.60
N ASP A 206 10.26 4.21 13.50
CA ASP A 206 11.21 3.09 13.66
C ASP A 206 10.94 1.90 12.72
N MET A 207 10.00 2.06 11.77
CA MET A 207 9.50 1.03 10.88
C MET A 207 8.99 -0.23 11.59
N THR A 208 8.72 -0.19 12.91
CA THR A 208 8.08 -1.31 13.61
C THR A 208 6.58 -1.29 13.39
N LEU A 209 5.97 -2.48 13.34
CA LEU A 209 4.55 -2.64 13.02
C LEU A 209 3.67 -2.85 14.26
N ASN A 210 4.17 -2.46 15.44
CA ASN A 210 3.46 -2.57 16.71
C ASN A 210 2.12 -1.82 16.70
N LYS A 211 2.13 -0.53 16.33
CA LYS A 211 0.94 0.32 16.29
C LYS A 211 -0.06 -0.17 15.24
N HIS A 212 0.45 -0.50 14.05
CA HIS A 212 -0.37 -1.04 12.96
C HIS A 212 -1.10 -2.34 13.36
N ILE A 213 -0.36 -3.32 13.89
CA ILE A 213 -0.94 -4.61 14.31
C ILE A 213 -1.92 -4.41 15.46
N SER A 214 -1.63 -3.51 16.41
CA SER A 214 -2.55 -3.20 17.51
C SER A 214 -3.86 -2.59 17.00
N ASN A 215 -3.81 -1.71 16.00
CA ASN A 215 -4.99 -1.14 15.37
C ASN A 215 -5.81 -2.21 14.63
N ILE A 216 -5.16 -3.11 13.89
CA ILE A 216 -5.84 -4.26 13.26
C ILE A 216 -6.50 -5.13 14.32
N CYS A 217 -5.78 -5.46 15.40
CA CYS A 217 -6.30 -6.30 16.48
C CYS A 217 -7.56 -5.69 17.09
N ARG A 218 -7.51 -4.39 17.43
CA ARG A 218 -8.65 -3.66 18.00
C ARG A 218 -9.86 -3.71 17.08
N SER A 219 -9.69 -3.38 15.80
CA SER A 219 -10.79 -3.37 14.83
C SER A 219 -11.35 -4.76 14.56
N ALA A 220 -10.49 -5.78 14.47
CA ALA A 220 -10.92 -7.15 14.20
C ALA A 220 -11.66 -7.78 15.39
N TYR A 221 -11.19 -7.57 16.64
CA TYR A 221 -11.89 -8.03 17.83
C TYR A 221 -13.23 -7.32 18.03
N PHE A 222 -13.33 -6.04 17.66
CA PHE A 222 -14.60 -5.31 17.67
C PHE A 222 -15.64 -5.98 16.77
N GLU A 223 -15.29 -6.30 15.52
CA GLU A 223 -16.21 -7.02 14.62
C GLU A 223 -16.51 -8.45 15.10
N LEU A 224 -15.51 -9.17 15.62
CA LEU A 224 -15.75 -10.50 16.20
C LEU A 224 -16.75 -10.44 17.36
N ARG A 225 -16.67 -9.42 18.22
CA ARG A 225 -17.61 -9.23 19.33
C ARG A 225 -19.02 -8.97 18.82
N LYS A 226 -19.19 -8.12 17.80
CA LYS A 226 -20.49 -7.90 17.16
C LYS A 226 -21.08 -9.19 16.60
N ILE A 227 -20.31 -9.96 15.83
CA ILE A 227 -20.76 -11.25 15.30
C ILE A 227 -21.09 -12.23 16.44
N ALA A 228 -20.32 -12.21 17.53
CA ALA A 228 -20.57 -13.08 18.68
C ALA A 228 -21.92 -12.82 19.36
N THR A 229 -22.38 -11.57 19.43
CA THR A 229 -23.69 -11.25 20.04
C THR A 229 -24.85 -11.94 19.31
N ILE A 230 -24.82 -11.94 17.98
CA ILE A 230 -25.83 -12.57 17.13
C ILE A 230 -25.50 -14.02 16.78
N ARG A 231 -24.41 -14.60 17.32
CA ARG A 231 -23.95 -15.94 16.91
C ARG A 231 -25.02 -17.02 17.08
N HIS A 232 -25.89 -16.90 18.08
CA HIS A 232 -26.92 -17.89 18.38
C HIS A 232 -27.99 -18.02 17.28
N THR A 233 -28.24 -16.96 16.50
CA THR A 233 -29.23 -16.95 15.41
C THR A 233 -28.62 -17.33 14.05
N LEU A 234 -27.29 -17.43 13.95
CA LEU A 234 -26.61 -17.64 12.67
C LEU A 234 -26.25 -19.10 12.42
N SER A 235 -26.36 -19.52 11.14
CA SER A 235 -25.74 -20.77 10.68
C SER A 235 -24.21 -20.67 10.67
N VAL A 236 -23.53 -21.82 10.65
CA VAL A 236 -22.06 -21.89 10.53
C VAL A 236 -21.58 -21.20 9.25
N GLN A 237 -22.26 -21.45 8.13
CA GLN A 237 -21.92 -20.86 6.84
C GLN A 237 -22.08 -19.34 6.83
N THR A 238 -23.18 -18.80 7.36
CA THR A 238 -23.39 -17.35 7.45
C THR A 238 -22.37 -16.70 8.37
N THR A 239 -22.07 -17.33 9.51
CA THR A 239 -21.02 -16.85 10.42
C THR A 239 -19.65 -16.82 9.73
N ASN A 240 -19.32 -17.87 8.95
CA ASN A 240 -18.08 -17.91 8.18
C ASN A 240 -18.00 -16.76 7.17
N THR A 241 -19.08 -16.49 6.43
CA THR A 241 -19.14 -15.36 5.47
C THR A 241 -18.94 -14.01 6.16
N LEU A 242 -19.59 -13.78 7.31
CA LEU A 242 -19.42 -12.54 8.09
C LEU A 242 -17.98 -12.39 8.61
N VAL A 243 -17.41 -13.47 9.15
CA VAL A 243 -16.02 -13.45 9.65
C VAL A 243 -15.02 -13.25 8.51
N CYS A 244 -15.22 -13.89 7.36
CA CYS A 244 -14.38 -13.69 6.19
C CYS A 244 -14.43 -12.23 5.69
N SER A 245 -15.63 -11.66 5.58
CA SER A 245 -15.85 -10.31 5.04
C SER A 245 -15.46 -9.18 5.99
N LEU A 246 -15.66 -9.33 7.31
CA LEU A 246 -15.44 -8.27 8.29
C LEU A 246 -14.14 -8.43 9.09
N VAL A 247 -13.64 -9.65 9.26
CA VAL A 247 -12.48 -9.94 10.13
C VAL A 247 -11.27 -10.35 9.30
N LEU A 248 -11.38 -11.42 8.51
CA LEU A 248 -10.23 -11.92 7.73
C LEU A 248 -9.82 -10.95 6.63
N SER A 249 -10.77 -10.22 6.02
CA SER A 249 -10.47 -9.14 5.08
C SER A 249 -9.52 -8.08 5.66
N LYS A 250 -9.68 -7.71 6.94
CA LYS A 250 -8.79 -6.79 7.67
C LYS A 250 -7.41 -7.41 7.91
N LEU A 251 -7.35 -8.71 8.20
CA LEU A 251 -6.09 -9.44 8.37
C LEU A 251 -5.34 -9.65 7.04
N ASP A 252 -6.06 -9.73 5.92
CA ASP A 252 -5.50 -9.91 4.58
C ASP A 252 -5.13 -8.60 3.89
N TYR A 253 -5.73 -7.48 4.32
CA TYR A 253 -5.40 -6.16 3.80
C TYR A 253 -3.94 -5.83 4.10
N CYS A 254 -3.17 -5.59 3.05
CA CYS A 254 -1.74 -5.28 3.12
C CYS A 254 -0.87 -6.31 3.88
N ASN A 255 -1.33 -7.56 4.02
CA ASN A 255 -0.62 -8.58 4.80
C ASN A 255 0.80 -8.90 4.28
N SER A 256 1.08 -8.67 3.00
CA SER A 256 2.42 -8.79 2.43
C SER A 256 3.44 -7.83 3.06
N LEU A 257 3.02 -6.67 3.60
CA LEU A 257 3.92 -5.75 4.31
C LEU A 257 4.31 -6.25 5.71
N LEU A 258 3.64 -7.30 6.20
CA LEU A 258 3.96 -7.95 7.47
C LEU A 258 5.08 -9.00 7.31
N SER A 259 5.64 -9.15 6.10
CA SER A 259 6.74 -10.08 5.84
C SER A 259 7.98 -9.73 6.67
N GLY A 260 8.67 -10.77 7.15
CA GLY A 260 9.84 -10.61 8.03
C GLY A 260 9.54 -10.02 9.41
N CYS A 261 8.27 -9.79 9.77
CA CYS A 261 7.92 -9.33 11.11
C CYS A 261 8.30 -10.37 12.18
N PRO A 262 8.68 -9.93 13.38
CA PRO A 262 8.85 -10.83 14.52
C PRO A 262 7.62 -11.71 14.75
N LEU A 263 7.85 -13.00 15.00
CA LEU A 263 6.78 -13.99 15.16
C LEU A 263 5.80 -13.63 16.28
N TYR A 264 6.26 -13.00 17.36
CA TYR A 264 5.39 -12.57 18.46
C TYR A 264 4.32 -11.56 18.00
N LEU A 265 4.61 -10.74 16.98
CA LEU A 265 3.65 -9.81 16.38
C LEU A 265 2.64 -10.55 15.50
N LEU A 266 3.11 -11.45 14.65
CA LEU A 266 2.23 -12.28 13.82
C LEU A 266 1.33 -13.17 14.69
N HIS A 267 1.81 -13.61 15.84
CA HIS A 267 1.03 -14.40 16.79
C HIS A 267 -0.17 -13.63 17.36
N LYS A 268 -0.10 -12.29 17.48
CA LYS A 268 -1.27 -11.47 17.86
C LYS A 268 -2.40 -11.61 16.83
N LEU A 269 -2.06 -11.59 15.53
CA LEU A 269 -3.01 -11.80 14.44
C LEU A 269 -3.50 -13.26 14.39
N GLN A 270 -2.61 -14.22 14.68
CA GLN A 270 -2.99 -15.64 14.75
C GLN A 270 -4.03 -15.89 15.84
N LYS A 271 -3.92 -15.24 16.99
CA LYS A 271 -4.94 -15.33 18.06
C LYS A 271 -6.32 -14.85 17.61
N ILE A 272 -6.38 -13.82 16.75
CA ILE A 272 -7.65 -13.35 16.18
C ILE A 272 -8.23 -14.41 15.26
N GLN A 273 -7.43 -14.93 14.32
CA GLN A 273 -7.88 -16.00 13.42
C GLN A 273 -8.36 -17.23 14.21
N ASN A 274 -7.67 -17.57 15.29
CA ASN A 274 -8.03 -18.68 16.14
C ASN A 274 -9.36 -18.44 16.87
N SER A 275 -9.57 -17.23 17.39
CA SER A 275 -10.83 -16.83 18.03
C SER A 275 -11.99 -16.83 17.03
N ALA A 276 -11.73 -16.38 15.81
CA ALA A 276 -12.66 -16.40 14.69
C ALA A 276 -13.09 -17.82 14.31
N ALA A 277 -12.14 -18.75 14.21
CA ALA A 277 -12.43 -20.16 13.91
C ALA A 277 -13.30 -20.81 15.00
N ARG A 278 -12.99 -20.53 16.27
CA ARG A 278 -13.80 -21.01 17.41
C ARG A 278 -15.22 -20.46 17.38
N LEU A 279 -15.37 -19.17 17.07
CA LEU A 279 -16.68 -18.53 16.97
C LEU A 279 -17.54 -19.17 15.88
N ILE A 280 -16.97 -19.44 14.70
CA ILE A 280 -17.68 -20.07 13.59
C ILE A 280 -18.17 -21.47 13.98
N LEU A 281 -17.28 -22.30 14.53
CA LEU A 281 -17.56 -23.71 14.82
C LEU A 281 -18.17 -23.95 16.21
N LYS A 282 -18.48 -22.89 16.96
CA LYS A 282 -18.96 -22.97 18.37
C LYS A 282 -18.05 -23.81 19.27
N ALA A 283 -16.74 -23.78 19.00
CA ALA A 283 -15.76 -24.51 19.80
C ALA A 283 -15.47 -23.79 21.12
N ARG A 284 -15.07 -24.55 22.14
CA ARG A 284 -14.73 -24.01 23.47
C ARG A 284 -13.42 -23.22 23.39
N LYS A 285 -13.22 -22.33 24.38
CA LYS A 285 -12.06 -21.42 24.47
C LYS A 285 -10.71 -22.13 24.36
N TYR A 286 -10.60 -23.32 24.94
CA TYR A 286 -9.35 -24.09 25.03
C TYR A 286 -9.23 -25.20 23.99
N ASP A 287 -10.23 -25.37 23.12
CA ASP A 287 -10.18 -26.38 22.07
C ASP A 287 -9.00 -26.12 21.13
N HIS A 288 -8.38 -27.22 20.69
CA HIS A 288 -7.26 -27.18 19.78
C HIS A 288 -7.70 -26.61 18.43
N VAL A 289 -6.99 -25.58 17.95
CA VAL A 289 -7.46 -24.78 16.81
C VAL A 289 -7.08 -25.37 15.46
N THR A 290 -6.07 -26.25 15.41
CA THR A 290 -5.62 -26.84 14.15
C THR A 290 -6.74 -27.65 13.45
N PRO A 291 -7.50 -28.53 14.12
CA PRO A 291 -8.68 -29.17 13.54
C PRO A 291 -9.73 -28.18 13.02
N LEU A 292 -9.97 -27.09 13.74
CA LEU A 292 -10.92 -26.05 13.36
C LEU A 292 -10.49 -25.36 12.05
N ARG A 293 -9.21 -24.98 11.94
CA ARG A 293 -8.66 -24.40 10.70
C ARG A 293 -8.67 -25.38 9.53
N ARG A 294 -8.40 -26.67 9.78
CA ARG A 294 -8.48 -27.72 8.76
C ARG A 294 -9.91 -27.83 8.22
N THR A 295 -10.91 -27.87 9.10
CA THR A 295 -12.35 -27.90 8.75
C THR A 295 -12.76 -26.67 7.93
N LEU A 296 -12.24 -25.48 8.28
CA LEU A 296 -12.51 -24.23 7.56
C LEU A 296 -11.66 -24.06 6.29
N HIS A 297 -10.71 -24.97 6.00
CA HIS A 297 -9.70 -24.84 4.95
C HIS A 297 -8.90 -23.52 5.01
N TRP A 298 -8.58 -23.07 6.23
CA TRP A 298 -7.85 -21.83 6.48
C TRP A 298 -6.34 -22.06 6.64
N LEU A 299 -5.55 -21.22 5.97
CA LEU A 299 -4.11 -21.12 6.19
C LEU A 299 -3.81 -20.29 7.45
N PRO A 300 -2.77 -20.63 8.25
CA PRO A 300 -2.24 -19.73 9.28
C PRO A 300 -1.88 -18.34 8.74
N ILE A 301 -1.77 -17.35 9.62
CA ILE A 301 -1.40 -15.99 9.23
C ILE A 301 -0.07 -15.94 8.48
N GLN A 302 0.95 -16.65 8.96
CA GLN A 302 2.24 -16.70 8.26
C GLN A 302 2.10 -17.28 6.84
N ALA A 303 1.41 -18.40 6.70
CA ALA A 303 1.13 -19.01 5.39
C ALA A 303 0.29 -18.10 4.48
N ARG A 304 -0.59 -17.25 5.03
CA ARG A 304 -1.35 -16.25 4.25
C ARG A 304 -0.45 -15.13 3.71
N ILE A 305 0.57 -14.73 4.47
CA ILE A 305 1.58 -13.77 4.03
C ILE A 305 2.45 -14.40 2.93
N GLU A 306 2.94 -15.63 3.16
CA GLU A 306 3.67 -16.44 2.17
C GLU A 306 2.87 -16.56 0.86
N TYR A 307 1.58 -16.92 0.96
CA TYR A 307 0.67 -17.00 -0.17
C TYR A 307 0.60 -15.70 -0.96
N LYS A 308 0.48 -14.55 -0.26
CA LYS A 308 0.41 -13.24 -0.90
C LYS A 308 1.72 -12.87 -1.60
N LEU A 309 2.87 -13.05 -0.93
CA LEU A 309 4.19 -12.78 -1.52
C LEU A 309 4.42 -13.61 -2.78
N SER A 310 4.19 -14.93 -2.71
CA SER A 310 4.34 -15.82 -3.85
C SER A 310 3.39 -15.47 -5.00
N THR A 311 2.16 -15.06 -4.71
CA THR A 311 1.22 -14.57 -5.74
C THR A 311 1.71 -13.29 -6.42
N LEU A 312 2.34 -12.38 -5.66
CA LEU A 312 2.93 -11.16 -6.23
C LEU A 312 4.13 -11.49 -7.13
N CYS A 313 5.01 -12.41 -6.72
CA CYS A 313 6.11 -12.87 -7.56
C CYS A 313 5.61 -13.57 -8.83
N PHE A 314 4.54 -14.37 -8.76
CA PHE A 314 3.98 -14.98 -9.96
C PHE A 314 3.49 -13.91 -10.95
N HIS A 315 2.86 -12.84 -10.46
CA HIS A 315 2.45 -11.72 -11.31
C HIS A 315 3.64 -10.98 -11.93
N PHE A 316 4.79 -10.90 -11.25
CA PHE A 316 6.01 -10.34 -11.83
C PHE A 316 6.48 -11.11 -13.08
N PHE A 317 6.35 -12.45 -13.09
CA PHE A 317 6.66 -13.28 -14.26
C PHE A 317 5.53 -13.34 -15.31
N SER A 318 4.41 -12.65 -15.09
CA SER A 318 3.29 -12.62 -16.04
C SER A 318 3.42 -11.44 -17.00
N ALA A 319 2.89 -11.57 -18.22
CA ALA A 319 2.92 -10.52 -19.24
C ALA A 319 2.26 -9.19 -18.79
N SER A 320 1.41 -9.24 -17.76
CA SER A 320 0.73 -8.08 -17.16
C SER A 320 1.48 -7.44 -15.98
N SER A 321 2.78 -7.69 -15.82
CA SER A 321 3.54 -7.13 -14.70
C SER A 321 3.69 -5.61 -14.83
N PRO A 322 3.29 -4.82 -13.82
CA PRO A 322 3.64 -3.40 -13.76
C PRO A 322 5.16 -3.17 -13.83
N ALA A 323 5.58 -2.12 -14.54
CA ALA A 323 7.00 -1.78 -14.73
C ALA A 323 7.77 -1.64 -13.41
N TYR A 324 7.18 -1.02 -12.38
CA TYR A 324 7.89 -0.85 -11.09
C TYR A 324 8.28 -2.17 -10.40
N PHE A 325 7.70 -3.32 -10.78
CA PHE A 325 8.17 -4.59 -10.22
C PHE A 325 9.57 -4.98 -10.70
N SER A 326 9.98 -4.58 -11.91
CA SER A 326 11.35 -4.83 -12.38
C SER A 326 12.39 -4.05 -11.61
N GLU A 327 12.00 -2.96 -10.93
CA GLU A 327 12.86 -2.23 -10.01
C GLU A 327 13.02 -2.96 -8.66
N LEU A 328 12.04 -3.79 -8.28
CA LEU A 328 12.01 -4.47 -6.98
C LEU A 328 12.57 -5.89 -7.00
N LEU A 329 12.42 -6.60 -8.12
CA LEU A 329 12.81 -8.00 -8.26
C LEU A 329 13.68 -8.19 -9.50
N THR A 330 14.76 -8.95 -9.32
CA THR A 330 15.71 -9.27 -10.40
C THR A 330 15.71 -10.76 -10.66
N VAL A 331 15.57 -11.15 -11.93
CA VAL A 331 15.71 -12.56 -12.35
C VAL A 331 17.18 -12.95 -12.28
N TYR A 332 17.45 -14.11 -11.69
CA TYR A 332 18.80 -14.65 -11.61
C TYR A 332 19.22 -15.22 -12.97
N THR A 333 20.26 -14.63 -13.56
CA THR A 333 20.92 -15.13 -14.77
C THR A 333 22.29 -15.71 -14.40
N PRO A 334 22.49 -17.04 -14.52
CA PRO A 334 23.76 -17.65 -14.15
C PRO A 334 24.87 -17.28 -15.14
N ALA A 335 26.06 -16.94 -14.64
CA ALA A 335 27.23 -16.59 -15.46
C ALA A 335 27.83 -17.78 -16.24
N ARG A 336 27.49 -19.01 -15.83
CA ARG A 336 27.92 -20.28 -16.45
C ARG A 336 26.74 -21.24 -16.49
N GLN A 337 26.67 -22.13 -17.49
CA GLN A 337 25.63 -23.16 -17.53
C GLN A 337 25.84 -24.17 -16.38
N LEU A 338 24.95 -24.12 -15.39
CA LEU A 338 24.93 -25.00 -14.22
C LEU A 338 23.72 -25.93 -14.27
N ARG A 339 23.69 -27.05 -13.52
CA ARG A 339 22.47 -27.90 -13.45
C ARG A 339 21.24 -27.16 -12.88
N SER A 340 21.44 -26.10 -12.09
CA SER A 340 20.39 -25.19 -11.61
C SER A 340 20.03 -24.07 -12.61
N SER A 341 20.69 -23.98 -13.76
CA SER A 341 20.42 -22.99 -14.81
C SER A 341 19.14 -23.25 -15.61
N SER A 342 18.46 -24.36 -15.35
CA SER A 342 17.23 -24.74 -16.05
C SER A 342 15.97 -24.01 -15.59
N ASP A 343 15.96 -23.42 -14.38
CA ASP A 343 14.78 -22.72 -13.87
C ASP A 343 14.87 -21.21 -14.10
N SER A 344 14.33 -20.77 -15.25
CA SER A 344 14.26 -19.38 -15.71
C SER A 344 13.44 -18.44 -14.80
N ARG A 345 12.78 -18.97 -13.77
CA ARG A 345 11.98 -18.19 -12.81
C ARG A 345 12.64 -18.13 -11.45
N THR A 346 13.96 -18.17 -11.37
CA THR A 346 14.69 -17.98 -10.10
C THR A 346 14.99 -16.50 -9.90
N LEU A 347 14.81 -15.99 -8.67
CA LEU A 347 15.06 -14.59 -8.33
C LEU A 347 16.38 -14.42 -7.60
N VAL A 348 17.04 -13.27 -7.78
CA VAL A 348 18.17 -12.86 -6.96
C VAL A 348 17.68 -12.54 -5.56
N ILE A 349 18.35 -13.08 -4.54
CA ILE A 349 18.11 -12.71 -3.14
C ILE A 349 19.12 -11.60 -2.79
N PRO A 350 18.66 -10.37 -2.50
CA PRO A 350 19.56 -9.28 -2.15
C PRO A 350 20.29 -9.56 -0.84
N HIS A 351 21.53 -9.07 -0.73
CA HIS A 351 22.26 -9.10 0.54
C HIS A 351 21.66 -8.11 1.53
N THR A 352 21.56 -8.50 2.81
CA THR A 352 20.99 -7.67 3.88
C THR A 352 21.91 -7.65 5.08
N LYS A 353 22.07 -6.49 5.72
CA LYS A 353 22.90 -6.31 6.93
C LYS A 353 22.17 -6.72 8.21
N SER A 354 20.85 -6.60 8.27
CA SER A 354 20.08 -6.84 9.49
C SER A 354 18.77 -7.62 9.28
N LYS A 355 18.39 -8.40 10.30
CA LYS A 355 17.08 -9.05 10.38
C LYS A 355 15.94 -8.04 10.64
N ALA A 356 16.25 -6.96 11.35
CA ALA A 356 15.26 -5.98 11.80
C ALA A 356 14.74 -5.06 10.69
N TYR A 357 15.50 -4.88 9.61
CA TYR A 357 15.15 -4.00 8.48
C TYR A 357 15.37 -4.68 7.13
N GLY A 358 16.60 -5.06 6.80
CA GLY A 358 16.95 -5.63 5.49
C GLY A 358 16.17 -6.88 5.14
N GLN A 359 16.06 -7.85 6.07
CA GLN A 359 15.27 -9.07 5.82
C GLN A 359 13.76 -8.83 5.79
N ARG A 360 13.27 -7.63 6.12
CA ARG A 360 11.87 -7.23 5.99
C ARG A 360 11.56 -6.52 4.69
N THR A 361 12.58 -6.16 3.90
CA THR A 361 12.40 -5.60 2.56
C THR A 361 11.57 -6.54 1.70
N PHE A 362 10.78 -5.96 0.80
CA PHE A 362 9.95 -6.76 -0.10
C PHE A 362 10.85 -7.63 -0.99
N ALA A 363 11.92 -7.05 -1.56
CA ALA A 363 12.86 -7.76 -2.42
C ALA A 363 13.43 -9.01 -1.73
N PHE A 364 13.92 -8.90 -0.50
CA PHE A 364 14.45 -10.05 0.24
C PHE A 364 13.39 -11.11 0.53
N CYS A 365 12.26 -10.71 1.14
CA CYS A 365 11.21 -11.63 1.55
C CYS A 365 10.57 -12.35 0.36
N ALA A 366 10.27 -11.60 -0.71
CA ALA A 366 9.58 -12.10 -1.88
C ALA A 366 10.48 -13.08 -2.67
N SER A 367 11.75 -12.73 -2.91
CA SER A 367 12.71 -13.62 -3.59
C SER A 367 12.98 -14.89 -2.79
N THR A 368 13.20 -14.78 -1.47
CA THR A 368 13.44 -15.94 -0.61
C THR A 368 12.24 -16.88 -0.60
N GLN A 369 11.04 -16.35 -0.39
CA GLN A 369 9.82 -17.15 -0.38
C GLN A 369 9.55 -17.78 -1.75
N TRP A 370 9.74 -17.04 -2.83
CA TRP A 370 9.54 -17.55 -4.18
C TRP A 370 10.50 -18.69 -4.54
N ASN A 371 11.79 -18.52 -4.26
CA ASN A 371 12.81 -19.53 -4.54
C ASN A 371 12.64 -20.80 -3.69
N SER A 372 11.95 -20.72 -2.54
CA SER A 372 11.62 -21.89 -1.73
C SER A 372 10.52 -22.78 -2.32
N LEU A 373 9.79 -22.30 -3.34
CA LEU A 373 8.69 -23.04 -3.95
C LEU A 373 9.19 -24.12 -4.90
N PRO A 374 8.54 -25.30 -4.94
CA PRO A 374 8.80 -26.31 -5.95
C PRO A 374 8.68 -25.76 -7.38
N SER A 375 9.57 -26.20 -8.27
CA SER A 375 9.62 -25.73 -9.67
C SER A 375 8.28 -25.89 -10.40
N HIS A 376 7.60 -27.03 -10.24
CA HIS A 376 6.29 -27.27 -10.87
C HIS A 376 5.22 -26.24 -10.45
N ILE A 377 5.30 -25.69 -9.22
CA ILE A 377 4.39 -24.61 -8.79
C ILE A 377 4.79 -23.31 -9.46
N ARG A 378 6.08 -22.94 -9.45
CA ARG A 378 6.59 -21.71 -10.09
C ARG A 378 6.28 -21.64 -11.58
N HIS A 379 6.27 -22.78 -12.27
CA HIS A 379 5.97 -22.92 -13.71
C HIS A 379 4.50 -23.21 -14.03
N SER A 380 3.59 -22.93 -13.10
CA SER A 380 2.16 -22.99 -13.37
C SER A 380 1.76 -22.15 -14.59
N GLN A 381 0.84 -22.67 -15.40
CA GLN A 381 0.42 -22.08 -16.68
C GLN A 381 -0.46 -20.83 -16.52
N SER A 382 -1.22 -20.71 -15.42
CA SER A 382 -2.09 -19.56 -15.17
C SER A 382 -2.03 -19.11 -13.71
N VAL A 383 -2.50 -17.89 -13.45
CA VAL A 383 -2.64 -17.35 -12.09
C VAL A 383 -3.57 -18.23 -11.25
N GLN A 384 -4.63 -18.78 -11.85
CA GLN A 384 -5.60 -19.63 -11.16
C GLN A 384 -4.99 -20.99 -10.77
N SER A 385 -4.29 -21.65 -11.71
CA SER A 385 -3.61 -22.92 -11.43
C SER A 385 -2.51 -22.74 -10.38
N PHE A 386 -1.74 -21.64 -10.49
CA PHE A 386 -0.73 -21.26 -9.50
C PHE A 386 -1.34 -21.09 -8.10
N LYS A 387 -2.39 -20.27 -7.98
CA LYS A 387 -3.06 -20.00 -6.70
C LYS A 387 -3.61 -21.27 -6.04
N ARG A 388 -4.12 -22.22 -6.83
CA ARG A 388 -4.61 -23.51 -6.34
C ARG A 388 -3.45 -24.37 -5.85
N ALA A 389 -2.43 -24.58 -6.68
CA ALA A 389 -1.26 -25.40 -6.34
C ALA A 389 -0.52 -24.86 -5.11
N LEU A 390 -0.32 -23.54 -5.06
CA LEU A 390 0.29 -22.85 -3.92
C LEU A 390 -0.52 -23.02 -2.63
N LYS A 391 -1.86 -22.88 -2.69
CA LYS A 391 -2.70 -23.10 -1.50
C LYS A 391 -2.56 -24.52 -0.99
N THR A 392 -2.58 -25.53 -1.87
CA THR A 392 -2.40 -26.94 -1.50
C THR A 392 -1.03 -27.17 -0.84
N HIS A 393 0.05 -26.68 -1.46
CA HIS A 393 1.41 -26.81 -0.93
C HIS A 393 1.56 -26.17 0.45
N LEU A 394 1.07 -24.95 0.64
CA LEU A 394 1.13 -24.26 1.94
C LEU A 394 0.25 -24.94 2.99
N PHE A 395 -0.88 -25.52 2.59
CA PHE A 395 -1.73 -26.27 3.51
C PHE A 395 -1.03 -27.54 4.00
N GLN A 396 -0.35 -28.27 3.11
CA GLN A 396 0.44 -29.46 3.48
C GLN A 396 1.65 -29.09 4.36
N LYS A 397 2.31 -27.96 4.09
CA LYS A 397 3.49 -27.50 4.85
C LYS A 397 3.15 -27.07 6.29
N HIS A 398 2.01 -26.41 6.49
CA HIS A 398 1.67 -25.74 7.75
C HIS A 398 0.56 -26.44 8.57
N ASN A 399 -0.15 -27.39 7.96
CA ASN A 399 -1.19 -28.16 8.63
C ASN A 399 -0.91 -29.67 8.59
N SER A 400 0.34 -30.11 8.41
CA SER A 400 0.78 -31.47 8.72
C SER A 400 0.74 -31.73 10.22
#